data_AF-A0A0S6WT87-F1
#
_entry.id   AF-A0A0S6WT87-F1
#
_cell.length_a   1.000
_cell.length_b   1.000
_cell.length_c   1.000
_cell.angle_alpha   90.00
_cell.angle_beta   90.00
_cell.angle_gamma   90.00
#
_symmetry.space_group_name_H-M   'P 1'
#
loop_
_entity.id
_entity.type
_entity.pdbx_description
1 polymer ?
#
loop_
_entity_poly.entity_id
_entity_poly.type
_entity_poly.pdbx_seq_one_letter_code
_entity_poly.pdbx_strand_id
1 'polypeptide(L)'
;MFERFGRDKGADIPVSTEYVRALKPLLDRFGNEADFTLILFTLDESVYARELAPLAGHYPCLRLGPAWWFHDSPEGMRRFRRSVTETAGFYNTVGFNDDTRAFLSIPARHDLARRIDCGFLAELVMEHRLEDWEAAELARDLAYDLAKKAYKL
;
A
#
# COMPACT_ATOMS: atom_id res chain seq x y z
N MET A 1 -8.79 -31.15 2.47
CA MET A 1 -9.13 -29.91 3.20
C MET A 1 -10.23 -29.14 2.48
N PHE A 2 -10.00 -28.71 1.23
CA PHE A 2 -10.97 -27.97 0.42
C PHE A 2 -12.33 -28.68 0.29
N GLU A 3 -12.35 -29.96 -0.09
CA GLU A 3 -13.60 -30.75 -0.26
C GLU A 3 -14.47 -30.81 1.01
N ARG A 4 -13.84 -30.74 2.19
CA ARG A 4 -14.53 -30.86 3.48
C ARG A 4 -14.91 -29.52 4.10
N PHE A 5 -14.10 -28.47 3.89
CA PHE A 5 -14.23 -27.20 4.62
C PHE A 5 -14.40 -25.96 3.72
N GLY A 6 -14.26 -26.10 2.39
CA GLY A 6 -14.40 -25.01 1.43
C GLY A 6 -13.25 -24.00 1.43
N ARG A 7 -13.55 -22.78 0.97
CA ARG A 7 -12.64 -21.62 0.86
C ARG A 7 -12.47 -20.89 2.20
N ASP A 8 -11.50 -19.98 2.25
CA ASP A 8 -11.19 -19.12 3.40
C ASP A 8 -10.83 -19.91 4.68
N LYS A 9 -10.06 -20.99 4.50
CA LYS A 9 -9.60 -21.86 5.61
C LYS A 9 -8.10 -21.76 5.86
N GLY A 10 -7.47 -20.66 5.43
CA GLY A 10 -6.04 -20.41 5.64
C GLY A 10 -5.13 -21.29 4.79
N ALA A 11 -5.61 -21.78 3.66
CA ALA A 11 -4.86 -22.64 2.74
C ALA A 11 -4.55 -21.94 1.39
N ASP A 12 -4.71 -20.63 1.33
CA ASP A 12 -4.43 -19.81 0.15
C ASP A 12 -3.01 -19.27 0.26
N ILE A 13 -2.15 -19.65 -0.70
CA ILE A 13 -0.71 -19.40 -0.65
C ILE A 13 -0.33 -18.37 -1.73
N PRO A 14 0.42 -17.31 -1.38
CA PRO A 14 0.95 -16.37 -2.35
C PRO A 14 1.76 -17.05 -3.46
N VAL A 15 1.65 -16.51 -4.67
CA VAL A 15 2.49 -16.89 -5.82
C VAL A 15 3.18 -15.64 -6.36
N SER A 16 4.22 -15.84 -7.16
CA SER A 16 4.85 -14.70 -7.83
C SER A 16 3.89 -14.05 -8.82
N THR A 17 3.94 -12.73 -8.90
CA THR A 17 3.04 -11.92 -9.74
C THR A 17 3.83 -11.01 -10.69
N GLU A 18 3.16 -10.58 -11.77
CA GLU A 18 3.70 -9.67 -12.77
C GLU A 18 2.63 -8.63 -13.11
N TYR A 19 3.03 -7.36 -13.18
CA TYR A 19 2.16 -6.21 -13.37
C TYR A 19 2.50 -5.46 -14.66
N VAL A 20 3.77 -5.41 -15.07
CA VAL A 20 4.21 -4.61 -16.23
C VAL A 20 3.50 -5.03 -17.52
N ARG A 21 3.54 -6.31 -17.89
CA ARG A 21 2.86 -6.81 -19.08
C ARG A 21 1.39 -7.09 -18.81
N ALA A 22 1.06 -7.59 -17.62
CA ALA A 22 -0.32 -7.91 -17.25
C ALA A 22 -1.25 -6.69 -17.31
N LEU A 23 -0.79 -5.52 -16.86
CA LEU A 23 -1.59 -4.29 -16.86
C LEU A 23 -1.52 -3.51 -18.18
N LYS A 24 -0.57 -3.82 -19.06
CA LYS A 24 -0.32 -3.02 -20.28
C LYS A 24 -1.58 -2.76 -21.12
N PRO A 25 -2.44 -3.75 -21.44
CA PRO A 25 -3.61 -3.49 -22.28
C PRO A 25 -4.61 -2.52 -21.63
N LEU A 26 -4.74 -2.56 -20.31
CA LEU A 26 -5.59 -1.63 -19.57
C LEU A 26 -4.98 -0.23 -19.54
N LEU A 27 -3.67 -0.13 -19.25
CA LEU A 27 -2.95 1.13 -19.15
C LEU A 27 -2.78 1.82 -20.51
N ASP A 28 -2.65 1.06 -21.60
CA ASP A 28 -2.63 1.60 -22.97
C ASP A 28 -3.95 2.32 -23.29
N ARG A 29 -5.07 1.85 -22.73
CA ARG A 29 -6.39 2.41 -23.02
C ARG A 29 -6.84 3.47 -22.01
N PHE A 30 -6.53 3.29 -20.72
CA PHE A 30 -7.07 4.12 -19.64
C PHE A 30 -6.01 4.70 -18.71
N GLY A 31 -4.71 4.47 -18.97
CA GLY A 31 -3.63 4.86 -18.06
C GLY A 31 -3.53 6.36 -17.79
N ASN A 32 -4.01 7.19 -18.73
CA ASN A 32 -4.00 8.65 -18.66
C ASN A 32 -5.39 9.26 -18.40
N GLU A 33 -6.40 8.43 -18.15
CA GLU A 33 -7.78 8.92 -17.95
C GLU A 33 -7.94 9.49 -16.54
N ALA A 34 -8.28 10.78 -16.45
CA ALA A 34 -8.32 11.52 -15.19
C ALA A 34 -9.38 11.00 -14.20
N ASP A 35 -10.49 10.49 -14.72
CA ASP A 35 -11.61 9.99 -13.90
C ASP A 35 -11.44 8.53 -13.48
N PHE A 36 -10.37 7.88 -13.95
CA PHE A 36 -10.04 6.51 -13.61
C PHE A 36 -8.99 6.44 -12.51
N THR A 37 -9.25 5.66 -11.47
CA THR A 37 -8.29 5.38 -10.40
C THR A 37 -8.27 3.89 -10.14
N LEU A 38 -7.07 3.30 -10.17
CA LEU A 38 -6.81 1.90 -9.93
C LEU A 38 -5.79 1.76 -8.79
N ILE A 39 -6.20 1.07 -7.74
CA ILE A 39 -5.36 0.81 -6.56
C ILE A 39 -4.81 -0.61 -6.69
N LEU A 40 -3.47 -0.74 -6.75
CA LEU A 40 -2.77 -2.02 -6.88
C LEU A 40 -2.35 -2.57 -5.53
N PHE A 41 -2.55 -3.88 -5.34
CA PHE A 41 -2.11 -4.65 -4.18
C PHE A 41 -1.27 -5.85 -4.64
N THR A 42 -0.44 -6.39 -3.76
CA THR A 42 0.39 -7.57 -4.04
C THR A 42 0.56 -8.46 -2.80
N LEU A 43 0.82 -9.75 -3.03
CA LEU A 43 1.35 -10.69 -2.06
C LEU A 43 2.82 -11.07 -2.33
N ASP A 44 3.40 -10.56 -3.42
CA ASP A 44 4.80 -10.73 -3.81
C ASP A 44 5.55 -9.42 -3.53
N GLU A 45 6.32 -9.35 -2.44
CA GLU A 45 7.06 -8.13 -2.07
C GLU A 45 8.19 -7.81 -3.07
N SER A 46 8.63 -8.77 -3.88
CA SER A 46 9.70 -8.56 -4.88
C SER A 46 9.30 -7.58 -5.98
N VAL A 47 7.99 -7.32 -6.15
CA VAL A 47 7.48 -6.38 -7.15
C VAL A 47 7.39 -4.94 -6.65
N TYR A 48 7.60 -4.66 -5.36
CA TYR A 48 7.44 -3.31 -4.80
C TYR A 48 8.30 -2.27 -5.55
N ALA A 49 9.62 -2.41 -5.49
CA ALA A 49 10.55 -1.52 -6.16
C ALA A 49 10.69 -1.83 -7.66
N ARG A 50 10.51 -3.10 -8.05
CA ARG A 50 10.73 -3.56 -9.42
C ARG A 50 9.64 -3.13 -10.39
N GLU A 51 8.37 -3.15 -9.96
CA GLU A 51 7.23 -2.92 -10.87
C GLU A 51 6.22 -1.92 -10.31
N LEU A 52 5.75 -2.10 -9.08
CA LEU A 52 4.65 -1.34 -8.53
C LEU A 52 4.98 0.14 -8.36
N ALA A 53 6.10 0.46 -7.72
CA ALA A 53 6.48 1.85 -7.48
C ALA A 53 6.79 2.62 -8.77
N PRO A 54 7.54 2.07 -9.75
CA PRO A 54 7.70 2.72 -11.06
C PRO A 54 6.38 2.94 -11.81
N LEU A 55 5.48 1.95 -11.82
CA LEU A 55 4.19 2.07 -12.49
C LEU A 55 3.32 3.16 -11.85
N ALA A 56 3.20 3.16 -10.51
CA ALA A 56 2.41 4.16 -9.78
C ALA A 56 3.05 5.55 -9.77
N GLY A 57 4.38 5.65 -9.85
CA GLY A 57 5.10 6.91 -10.01
C GLY A 57 4.95 7.54 -11.39
N HIS A 58 4.50 6.77 -12.39
CA HIS A 58 4.34 7.24 -13.78
C HIS A 58 2.88 7.46 -14.18
N TYR A 59 2.02 6.44 -14.02
CA TYR A 59 0.66 6.50 -14.55
C TYR A 59 -0.29 7.29 -13.63
N PRO A 60 -0.95 8.35 -14.14
CA PRO A 60 -1.86 9.19 -13.34
C PRO A 60 -2.98 8.42 -12.65
N CYS A 61 -3.47 7.34 -13.25
CA CYS A 61 -4.56 6.53 -12.70
C CYS A 61 -4.12 5.56 -11.59
N LEU A 62 -2.82 5.28 -11.43
CA LEU A 62 -2.36 4.22 -10.54
C LEU A 62 -2.05 4.72 -9.14
N ARG A 63 -2.48 3.96 -8.14
CA ARG A 63 -2.11 4.14 -6.73
C ARG A 63 -1.71 2.80 -6.12
N LEU A 64 -0.95 2.83 -5.02
CA LEU A 64 -0.54 1.64 -4.28
C LEU A 64 -1.35 1.48 -3.00
N GLY A 65 -1.96 0.30 -2.86
CA GLY A 65 -2.51 -0.20 -1.60
C GLY A 65 -1.42 -0.48 -0.56
N PRO A 66 -1.75 -0.52 0.74
CA PRO A 66 -0.82 -0.93 1.78
C PRO A 66 -0.35 -2.38 1.60
N ALA A 67 0.70 -2.75 2.36
CA ALA A 67 1.12 -4.13 2.50
C ALA A 67 -0.06 -5.02 2.93
N TRP A 68 -0.31 -6.11 2.21
CA TRP A 68 -1.56 -6.88 2.31
C TRP A 68 -1.37 -8.28 2.89
N TRP A 69 -2.40 -8.74 3.61
CA TRP A 69 -2.54 -10.09 4.16
C TRP A 69 -1.35 -10.50 5.04
N PHE A 70 -0.47 -11.39 4.57
CA PHE A 70 0.72 -11.82 5.32
C PHE A 70 1.71 -10.68 5.57
N HIS A 71 1.64 -9.63 4.73
CA HIS A 71 2.49 -8.46 4.82
C HIS A 71 1.86 -7.32 5.61
N ASP A 72 0.58 -7.43 6.00
CA ASP A 72 -0.07 -6.53 6.97
C ASP A 72 0.45 -6.84 8.40
N SER A 73 1.71 -6.48 8.60
CA SER A 73 2.50 -6.77 9.80
C SER A 73 3.57 -5.68 10.00
N PRO A 74 4.14 -5.55 11.21
CA PRO A 74 5.15 -4.51 11.49
C PRO A 74 6.30 -4.51 10.48
N GLU A 75 6.83 -5.68 10.11
CA GLU A 75 7.96 -5.77 9.19
C GLU A 75 7.54 -5.63 7.73
N GLY A 76 6.37 -6.17 7.34
CA GLY A 76 5.87 -6.02 5.97
C GLY A 76 5.54 -4.55 5.64
N MET A 77 4.92 -3.82 6.57
CA MET A 77 4.68 -2.38 6.43
C MET A 77 5.98 -1.58 6.29
N ARG A 78 7.01 -1.89 7.10
CA ARG A 78 8.33 -1.23 6.98
C ARG A 78 9.00 -1.53 5.64
N ARG A 79 8.98 -2.78 5.19
CA ARG A 79 9.51 -3.17 3.87
C ARG A 79 8.77 -2.47 2.73
N PHE A 80 7.44 -2.37 2.82
CA PHE A 80 6.64 -1.60 1.87
C PHE A 80 7.12 -0.14 1.81
N ARG A 81 7.14 0.57 2.94
CA ARG A 81 7.58 1.98 2.99
C ARG A 81 8.99 2.18 2.44
N ARG A 82 9.93 1.31 2.79
CA ARG A 82 11.31 1.37 2.30
C ARG A 82 11.43 1.11 0.79
N SER A 83 10.60 0.19 0.26
CA SER A 83 10.73 -0.26 -1.13
C SER A 83 9.94 0.60 -2.13
N VAL A 84 8.86 1.27 -1.70
CA VAL A 84 7.99 2.02 -2.62
C VAL A 84 8.21 3.53 -2.61
N THR A 85 8.58 4.10 -1.45
CA THR A 85 8.57 5.56 -1.25
C THR A 85 9.51 6.30 -2.20
N GLU A 86 10.68 5.75 -2.51
CA GLU A 86 11.69 6.47 -3.30
C GLU A 86 11.27 6.70 -4.76
N THR A 87 10.41 5.85 -5.32
CA THR A 87 9.92 6.00 -6.71
C THR A 87 8.47 6.47 -6.78
N ALA A 88 7.58 5.92 -5.93
CA ALA A 88 6.17 6.30 -5.95
C ALA A 88 5.90 7.58 -5.15
N GLY A 89 6.73 7.91 -4.16
CA GLY A 89 6.41 8.91 -3.14
C GLY A 89 5.24 8.48 -2.24
N PHE A 90 4.92 9.32 -1.25
CA PHE A 90 3.82 9.04 -0.33
C PHE A 90 2.44 9.24 -0.98
N TYR A 91 2.30 10.25 -1.85
CA TYR A 91 1.03 10.67 -2.44
C TYR A 91 0.49 9.76 -3.54
N ASN A 92 1.29 8.80 -4.02
CA ASN A 92 0.81 7.70 -4.86
C ASN A 92 0.43 6.44 -4.05
N THR A 93 0.46 6.50 -2.72
CA THR A 93 -0.12 5.48 -1.83
C THR A 93 -1.49 5.93 -1.30
N VAL A 94 -2.27 4.99 -0.76
CA VAL A 94 -3.68 5.27 -0.34
C VAL A 94 -3.92 5.22 1.16
N GLY A 95 -2.86 5.23 1.98
CA GLY A 95 -2.96 5.05 3.43
C GLY A 95 -3.11 3.56 3.80
N PHE A 96 -4.00 3.27 4.76
CA PHE A 96 -4.16 1.93 5.34
C PHE A 96 -5.62 1.45 5.37
N ASN A 97 -5.83 0.14 5.18
CA ASN A 97 -7.09 -0.57 5.38
C ASN A 97 -6.82 -1.88 6.14
N ASP A 98 -7.74 -2.29 7.01
CA ASP A 98 -7.53 -3.41 7.94
C ASP A 98 -7.77 -4.82 7.34
N ASP A 99 -8.58 -4.92 6.29
CA ASP A 99 -8.96 -6.17 5.59
C ASP A 99 -9.31 -7.34 6.56
N THR A 100 -10.07 -7.05 7.61
CA THR A 100 -10.37 -8.05 8.65
C THR A 100 -11.85 -8.39 8.74
N ARG A 101 -12.15 -9.66 9.03
CA ARG A 101 -13.49 -10.09 9.49
C ARG A 101 -13.65 -9.90 11.00
N ALA A 102 -12.57 -9.70 11.73
CA ALA A 102 -12.59 -9.58 13.19
C ALA A 102 -12.79 -8.11 13.60
N PHE A 103 -14.04 -7.69 13.78
CA PHE A 103 -14.41 -6.31 14.11
C PHE A 103 -13.59 -5.69 15.26
N LEU A 104 -13.34 -6.45 16.34
CA LEU A 104 -12.57 -5.97 17.49
C LEU A 104 -11.08 -5.73 17.19
N SER A 105 -10.56 -6.26 16.06
CA SER A 105 -9.17 -6.02 15.63
C SER A 105 -8.98 -4.71 14.87
N ILE A 106 -10.06 -4.08 14.37
CA ILE A 106 -9.99 -2.83 13.59
C ILE A 106 -9.17 -1.74 14.30
N PRO A 107 -9.48 -1.34 15.55
CA PRO A 107 -8.71 -0.29 16.23
C PRO A 107 -7.25 -0.69 16.45
N ALA A 108 -6.98 -1.96 16.74
CA ALA A 108 -5.62 -2.46 16.97
C ALA A 108 -4.78 -2.41 15.69
N ARG A 109 -5.36 -2.79 14.54
CA ARG A 109 -4.67 -2.74 13.24
C ARG A 109 -4.37 -1.31 12.79
N HIS A 110 -5.34 -0.41 12.96
CA HIS A 110 -5.12 1.01 12.65
C HIS A 110 -4.08 1.67 13.58
N ASP A 111 -4.06 1.32 14.88
CA ASP A 111 -3.01 1.80 15.79
C ASP A 111 -1.63 1.30 15.39
N LEU A 112 -1.53 0.02 15.01
CA LEU A 112 -0.28 -0.54 14.49
C LEU A 112 0.20 0.21 13.24
N ALA A 113 -0.66 0.38 12.23
CA ALA A 113 -0.30 1.09 11.00
C ALA A 113 0.22 2.50 11.28
N ARG A 114 -0.47 3.26 12.15
CA ARG A 114 -0.06 4.61 12.57
C ARG A 114 1.32 4.62 13.23
N ARG A 115 1.59 3.65 14.12
CA ARG A 115 2.90 3.54 14.79
C ARG A 115 4.02 3.23 13.82
N ILE A 116 3.79 2.35 12.85
CA ILE A 116 4.79 1.99 11.85
C ILE A 116 5.07 3.16 10.91
N ASP A 117 4.03 3.85 10.44
CA ASP A 117 4.18 5.04 9.60
C ASP A 117 4.94 6.15 10.33
N CYS A 118 4.57 6.48 11.58
CA CYS A 118 5.32 7.46 12.38
C CYS A 118 6.76 7.02 12.64
N GLY A 119 7.00 5.72 12.85
CA GLY A 119 8.35 5.18 13.02
C GLY A 119 9.21 5.35 11.77
N PHE A 120 8.66 5.09 10.59
CA PHE A 120 9.35 5.30 9.31
C PHE A 120 9.61 6.79 9.05
N LEU A 121 8.63 7.66 9.29
CA LEU A 121 8.82 9.11 9.13
C LEU A 121 9.86 9.66 10.12
N ALA A 122 9.87 9.17 11.36
CA ALA A 122 10.89 9.56 12.34
C ALA A 122 12.31 9.14 11.90
N GLU A 123 12.48 7.96 11.28
CA GLU A 123 13.75 7.54 10.68
C GLU A 123 14.23 8.57 9.64
N LEU A 124 13.35 8.98 8.73
CA LEU A 124 13.67 9.99 7.71
C LEU A 124 14.05 11.35 8.31
N VAL A 125 13.33 11.80 9.36
CA VAL A 125 13.64 13.06 10.05
C VAL A 125 14.99 13.00 10.75
N MET A 126 15.26 11.92 11.47
CA MET A 126 16.52 11.73 12.18
C MET A 126 17.73 11.59 11.25
N GLU A 127 17.51 11.11 10.02
CA GLU A 127 18.50 11.06 8.95
C GLU A 127 18.60 12.36 8.14
N HIS A 128 17.85 13.41 8.50
CA HIS A 128 17.77 14.69 7.78
C HIS A 128 17.33 14.55 6.32
N ARG A 129 16.48 13.57 6.03
CA ARG A 129 15.87 13.35 4.70
C ARG A 129 14.51 14.03 4.55
N LEU A 130 13.93 14.46 5.66
CA LEU A 130 12.60 15.07 5.77
C LEU A 130 12.62 16.03 6.97
N GLU A 131 11.96 17.18 6.86
CA GLU A 131 11.78 18.07 8.01
C GLU A 131 10.68 17.55 8.96
N ASP A 132 10.75 17.94 10.23
CA ASP A 132 9.80 17.47 11.26
C ASP A 132 8.35 17.89 10.98
N TRP A 133 8.16 19.10 10.45
CA TRP A 133 6.85 19.61 10.05
C TRP A 133 6.27 18.87 8.84
N GLU A 134 7.10 18.49 7.86
CA GLU A 134 6.67 17.68 6.71
C GLU A 134 6.26 16.28 7.18
N ALA A 135 7.00 15.69 8.11
CA ALA A 135 6.64 14.41 8.72
C ALA A 135 5.31 14.49 9.48
N ALA A 136 5.04 15.58 10.18
CA ALA A 136 3.78 15.78 10.90
C ALA A 136 2.59 15.89 9.93
N GLU A 137 2.74 16.59 8.81
CA GLU A 137 1.73 16.66 7.75
C GLU A 137 1.50 15.29 7.10
N LEU A 138 2.57 14.60 6.71
CA LEU A 138 2.49 13.26 6.11
C LEU A 138 1.86 12.24 7.04
N ALA A 139 2.12 12.28 8.35
CA ALA A 139 1.51 11.38 9.31
C ALA A 139 -0.03 11.50 9.33
N ARG A 140 -0.55 12.73 9.21
CA ARG A 140 -1.99 12.97 9.11
C ARG A 140 -2.53 12.49 7.76
N ASP A 141 -1.83 12.84 6.67
CA ASP A 141 -2.23 12.46 5.32
C ASP A 141 -2.35 10.94 5.18
N LEU A 142 -1.33 10.20 5.62
CA LEU A 142 -1.31 8.73 5.57
C LEU A 142 -2.40 8.09 6.43
N ALA A 143 -2.71 8.68 7.59
CA ALA A 143 -3.68 8.13 8.53
C ALA A 143 -5.14 8.47 8.20
N TYR A 144 -5.39 9.50 7.39
CA TYR A 144 -6.75 10.02 7.16
C TYR A 144 -6.98 10.57 5.75
N ASP A 145 -6.27 11.64 5.36
CA ASP A 145 -6.65 12.44 4.20
C ASP A 145 -6.43 11.70 2.86
N LEU A 146 -5.36 10.90 2.74
CA LEU A 146 -5.09 10.08 1.55
C LEU A 146 -6.15 8.99 1.33
N ALA A 147 -6.57 8.32 2.40
CA ALA A 147 -7.61 7.30 2.29
C ALA A 147 -8.93 7.93 1.83
N LYS A 148 -9.35 9.04 2.44
CA LYS A 148 -10.58 9.73 2.03
C LYS A 148 -10.52 10.18 0.57
N LYS A 149 -9.39 10.75 0.14
CA LYS A 149 -9.20 11.17 -1.25
C LYS A 149 -9.22 10.00 -2.22
N ALA A 150 -8.50 8.91 -1.93
CA ALA A 150 -8.40 7.75 -2.81
C ALA A 150 -9.73 7.00 -2.96
N TYR A 151 -10.52 6.91 -1.88
CA TYR A 151 -11.79 6.19 -1.85
C TYR A 151 -13.03 7.09 -2.06
N LYS A 152 -12.83 8.39 -2.35
CA LYS A 152 -13.90 9.37 -2.61
C LYS A 152 -14.92 9.49 -1.46
N LEU A 153 -14.41 9.63 -0.22
CA LEU A 153 -15.18 9.70 1.04
C LEU A 153 -15.24 11.10 1.66
#